data_AF-A0A811MTB8-F1
#
_entry.id   AF-A0A811MTB8-F1
#
_cell.length_a   1.000
_cell.length_b   1.000
_cell.length_c   1.000
_cell.angle_alpha   90.00
_cell.angle_beta   90.00
_cell.angle_gamma   90.00
#
_symmetry.space_group_name_H-M   'P 1'
#
loop_
_entity.id
_entity.type
_entity.pdbx_description
1 polymer ?
#
loop_
_entity_poly.entity_id
_entity_poly.type
_entity_poly.pdbx_seq_one_letter_code
_entity_poly.pdbx_strand_id
1 'polypeptide(L)'
;MALNRGLRDAPLHRNKTRRREAPCKTLSSATAPRARDTKGEKRLHCRHLTRIGTAWWNHPHSHPSHSRAPSIVVLEQLARPRKRMASMPPPSAAGADSDQILVEANGFTRTLILNRPKQLNALSSAMIMGLLKCFTAYEKDNGVKLLIMKGNRRAFCAGGDVAAVVRSIHKDSWKYGADFFRNEFLLNYIIATYTKPQVSLLTGIVMGGGAGVSLHGRFRVATDNTVFAMPETALGLFPDIGASYFLSRLPGFYGEYVALAGARLDGGEMLACGLATHFVHSNIREGRTQTVGECLQREYRMVCHVMRGDFSRDFFEGCRAILIDKDRNPKWMPPRLEQVHDEAVEQYFSRIDDPQWEDLNLPTRRSHGRNIESKL
;
A
#
# COMPACT_ATOMS: atom_id res chain seq x y z
N MET A 1 41.16 -50.37 -19.33
CA MET A 1 42.03 -49.79 -18.29
C MET A 1 41.19 -48.77 -17.56
N ALA A 2 40.87 -48.91 -16.27
CA ALA A 2 41.75 -48.89 -15.09
C ALA A 2 42.18 -47.45 -14.74
N LEU A 3 42.10 -46.95 -13.49
CA LEU A 3 41.66 -47.60 -12.24
C LEU A 3 40.54 -46.83 -11.50
N ASN A 4 40.56 -46.78 -10.15
CA ASN A 4 39.34 -46.98 -9.35
C ASN A 4 39.33 -46.22 -7.99
N ARG A 5 38.18 -46.25 -7.30
CA ARG A 5 38.00 -45.82 -5.90
C ARG A 5 38.72 -46.75 -4.90
N GLY A 6 39.03 -46.23 -3.71
CA GLY A 6 39.45 -47.03 -2.55
C GLY A 6 39.34 -46.26 -1.23
N LEU A 7 38.73 -46.88 -0.20
CA LEU A 7 38.76 -46.45 1.21
C LEU A 7 39.64 -47.39 2.04
N ARG A 8 40.15 -46.91 3.19
CA ARG A 8 40.60 -47.56 4.46
C ARG A 8 41.50 -46.54 5.22
N ASP A 9 41.69 -46.53 6.54
CA ASP A 9 41.09 -47.26 7.68
C ASP A 9 41.23 -46.41 8.98
N ALA A 10 40.89 -46.98 10.16
CA ALA A 10 41.10 -46.39 11.51
C ALA A 10 41.96 -47.36 12.39
N PRO A 11 42.18 -47.21 13.73
CA PRO A 11 41.73 -46.20 14.72
C PRO A 11 42.80 -45.79 15.80
N LEU A 12 42.34 -45.23 16.96
CA LEU A 12 42.94 -45.18 18.32
C LEU A 12 44.10 -44.19 18.65
N HIS A 13 43.87 -43.26 19.61
CA HIS A 13 44.31 -43.43 21.02
C HIS A 13 43.69 -42.41 22.02
N ARG A 14 44.01 -42.53 23.33
CA ARG A 14 43.37 -41.83 24.48
C ARG A 14 44.26 -40.76 25.16
N ASN A 15 43.64 -39.70 25.69
CA ASN A 15 43.63 -39.24 27.12
C ASN A 15 42.94 -37.86 27.23
N LYS A 16 42.12 -37.45 28.22
CA LYS A 16 41.65 -37.95 29.53
C LYS A 16 42.42 -37.51 30.81
N THR A 17 42.25 -36.24 31.21
CA THR A 17 42.35 -35.70 32.61
C THR A 17 41.59 -34.36 32.70
N ARG A 18 41.13 -33.84 33.85
CA ARG A 18 40.43 -34.46 35.01
C ARG A 18 39.68 -33.33 35.76
N ARG A 19 38.47 -33.57 36.31
CA ARG A 19 37.78 -32.62 37.22
C ARG A 19 38.60 -32.33 38.50
N ARG A 20 38.38 -31.17 39.12
CA ARG A 20 38.11 -31.06 40.57
C ARG A 20 37.30 -29.80 40.90
N GLU A 21 36.69 -29.82 42.08
CA GLU A 21 35.63 -28.89 42.53
C GLU A 21 36.12 -27.94 43.66
N ALA A 22 35.22 -27.07 44.09
CA ALA A 22 35.33 -25.97 45.07
C ALA A 22 36.12 -26.21 46.38
N PRO A 23 36.33 -25.14 47.17
CA PRO A 23 35.43 -24.97 48.33
C PRO A 23 34.89 -23.55 48.54
N CYS A 24 33.78 -23.48 49.29
CA CYS A 24 33.17 -22.24 49.80
C CYS A 24 33.93 -21.71 51.05
N LYS A 25 33.84 -20.39 51.30
CA LYS A 25 34.04 -19.80 52.63
C LYS A 25 32.93 -18.80 52.95
N THR A 26 32.53 -18.77 54.21
CA THR A 26 31.46 -17.95 54.80
C THR A 26 32.02 -16.82 55.65
N LEU A 27 31.23 -15.75 55.85
CA LEU A 27 31.19 -14.77 56.96
C LEU A 27 30.21 -13.64 56.55
N SER A 28 29.45 -12.94 57.40
CA SER A 28 28.59 -13.33 58.53
C SER A 28 27.89 -12.08 59.12
N SER A 29 26.56 -12.10 59.27
CA SER A 29 25.77 -11.15 60.12
C SER A 29 25.83 -9.64 59.73
N ALA A 30 24.92 -8.76 60.17
CA ALA A 30 23.86 -8.88 61.17
C ALA A 30 22.61 -8.03 60.85
N THR A 31 21.49 -8.38 61.52
CA THR A 31 20.32 -7.54 61.89
C THR A 31 19.64 -6.64 60.84
N ALA A 32 18.36 -6.94 60.59
CA ALA A 32 17.35 -5.99 60.14
C ALA A 32 16.28 -5.80 61.23
N PRO A 33 15.58 -4.65 61.30
CA PRO A 33 14.25 -4.57 61.88
C PRO A 33 13.16 -4.67 60.80
N ARG A 34 12.08 -5.40 61.13
CA ARG A 34 10.78 -5.37 60.44
C ARG A 34 10.07 -4.03 60.72
N ALA A 35 9.03 -3.60 59.99
CA ALA A 35 8.54 -3.82 58.62
C ALA A 35 7.28 -2.92 58.44
N ARG A 36 6.84 -2.68 57.20
CA ARG A 36 5.41 -2.44 56.88
C ARG A 36 5.13 -2.85 55.44
N ASP A 37 4.01 -3.51 55.22
CA ASP A 37 3.63 -4.09 53.94
C ASP A 37 3.05 -3.06 52.95
N THR A 38 3.45 -3.19 51.69
CA THR A 38 2.56 -3.03 50.52
C THR A 38 3.09 -3.87 49.35
N LYS A 39 2.42 -4.99 49.05
CA LYS A 39 2.67 -5.80 47.84
C LYS A 39 1.66 -5.42 46.74
N GLY A 40 2.06 -5.58 45.47
CA GLY A 40 1.12 -5.74 44.36
C GLY A 40 1.10 -4.61 43.33
N GLU A 41 2.20 -4.42 42.60
CA GLU A 41 2.20 -3.57 41.40
C GLU A 41 1.66 -4.33 40.17
N LYS A 42 1.19 -3.57 39.16
CA LYS A 42 1.04 -3.98 37.74
C LYS A 42 0.08 -5.13 37.38
N ARG A 43 -1.22 -4.79 37.19
CA ARG A 43 -2.03 -5.30 36.06
C ARG A 43 -3.26 -4.43 35.75
N LEU A 44 -3.08 -3.30 35.05
CA LEU A 44 -4.23 -2.58 34.48
C LEU A 44 -4.85 -3.41 33.35
N HIS A 45 -6.13 -3.75 33.49
CA HIS A 45 -6.93 -4.31 32.41
C HIS A 45 -7.39 -3.18 31.47
N CYS A 46 -6.94 -3.20 30.21
CA CYS A 46 -7.62 -2.43 29.18
C CYS A 46 -8.92 -3.17 28.81
N ARG A 47 -10.06 -2.67 29.31
CA ARG A 47 -11.41 -3.09 28.93
C ARG A 47 -12.18 -1.89 28.38
N HIS A 48 -13.01 -2.16 27.36
CA HIS A 48 -13.80 -1.22 26.56
C HIS A 48 -13.02 -0.45 25.48
N LEU A 49 -13.17 -0.92 24.23
CA LEU A 49 -13.68 -0.08 23.13
C LEU A 49 -14.20 -0.97 21.97
N THR A 50 -15.25 -1.75 22.25
CA THR A 50 -15.91 -2.63 21.27
C THR A 50 -17.40 -2.26 21.15
N ARG A 51 -17.68 -1.10 20.56
CA ARG A 51 -19.01 -0.70 20.05
C ARG A 51 -18.95 0.62 19.25
N ILE A 52 -18.77 0.52 17.93
CA ILE A 52 -19.29 1.51 16.98
C ILE A 52 -19.99 0.75 15.86
N GLY A 53 -21.27 0.44 16.10
CA GLY A 53 -22.17 -0.10 15.09
C GLY A 53 -23.34 0.86 14.88
N THR A 54 -23.55 1.27 13.63
CA THR A 54 -24.84 1.69 13.05
C THR A 54 -25.86 2.38 13.98
N ALA A 55 -25.77 3.70 14.15
CA ALA A 55 -26.76 4.48 14.92
C ALA A 55 -26.91 5.95 14.45
N TRP A 56 -27.22 6.18 13.16
CA TRP A 56 -27.51 7.53 12.62
C TRP A 56 -28.66 7.52 11.60
N TRP A 57 -29.89 7.29 12.09
CA TRP A 57 -31.14 7.68 11.42
C TRP A 57 -32.20 8.03 12.47
N ASN A 58 -32.99 9.08 12.19
CA ASN A 58 -34.19 9.55 12.91
C ASN A 58 -34.03 10.05 14.37
N HIS A 59 -34.16 11.37 14.56
CA HIS A 59 -35.27 12.00 15.31
C HIS A 59 -35.25 13.55 15.05
N PRO A 60 -36.30 14.35 15.41
CA PRO A 60 -36.85 15.29 14.43
C PRO A 60 -36.96 16.78 14.84
N HIS A 61 -37.25 17.60 13.84
CA HIS A 61 -37.92 18.92 13.86
C HIS A 61 -37.65 19.92 15.00
N SER A 62 -36.98 21.02 14.64
CA SER A 62 -37.48 22.38 14.94
C SER A 62 -37.08 23.36 13.82
N HIS A 63 -38.04 24.18 13.37
CA HIS A 63 -37.78 25.37 12.53
C HIS A 63 -37.67 26.60 13.44
N PRO A 64 -37.00 27.69 12.99
CA PRO A 64 -37.76 28.76 12.33
C PRO A 64 -37.40 29.00 10.86
N SER A 65 -38.19 29.86 10.22
CA SER A 65 -38.02 30.34 8.85
C SER A 65 -37.01 31.48 8.72
N HIS A 66 -36.34 31.58 7.57
CA HIS A 66 -36.44 32.80 6.75
C HIS A 66 -36.14 32.50 5.27
N SER A 67 -36.68 33.35 4.39
CA SER A 67 -36.75 33.12 2.95
C SER A 67 -35.74 33.94 2.15
N ARG A 68 -35.15 33.32 1.11
CA ARG A 68 -34.96 33.88 -0.25
C ARG A 68 -34.25 32.88 -1.15
N ALA A 69 -34.86 32.56 -2.29
CA ALA A 69 -34.15 32.02 -3.45
C ALA A 69 -33.56 33.18 -4.27
N PRO A 70 -32.60 32.88 -5.16
CA PRO A 70 -32.80 33.37 -6.53
C PRO A 70 -32.53 32.30 -7.61
N SER A 71 -33.47 32.26 -8.56
CA SER A 71 -33.29 32.11 -10.01
C SER A 71 -32.21 31.18 -10.57
N ILE A 72 -32.68 30.12 -11.24
CA ILE A 72 -31.94 29.48 -12.33
C ILE A 72 -31.67 30.52 -13.42
N VAL A 73 -30.42 30.65 -13.84
CA VAL A 73 -30.04 31.38 -15.07
C VAL A 73 -29.57 30.35 -16.10
N VAL A 74 -30.34 30.18 -17.17
CA VAL A 74 -29.90 29.43 -18.34
C VAL A 74 -28.97 30.34 -19.14
N LEU A 75 -27.73 29.89 -19.36
CA LEU A 75 -26.85 30.45 -20.38
C LEU A 75 -26.43 29.34 -21.33
N GLU A 76 -26.87 29.48 -22.58
CA GLU A 76 -26.63 28.51 -23.64
C GLU A 76 -25.41 28.93 -24.49
N GLN A 77 -24.80 27.94 -25.14
CA GLN A 77 -23.96 28.06 -26.34
C GLN A 77 -22.48 28.52 -26.27
N LEU A 78 -21.73 27.92 -27.20
CA LEU A 78 -20.49 28.40 -27.84
C LEU A 78 -19.16 28.49 -27.04
N ALA A 79 -18.51 27.34 -26.87
CA ALA A 79 -17.13 27.16 -27.39
C ALA A 79 -16.76 25.68 -27.59
N ARG A 80 -16.49 25.25 -28.83
CA ARG A 80 -15.73 24.01 -29.07
C ARG A 80 -14.24 24.31 -28.86
N PRO A 81 -13.48 23.54 -28.06
CA PRO A 81 -12.03 23.77 -27.93
C PRO A 81 -11.34 23.47 -29.27
N ARG A 82 -10.77 24.50 -29.89
CA ARG A 82 -9.87 24.34 -31.06
C ARG A 82 -8.68 23.47 -30.67
N LYS A 83 -8.30 22.52 -31.53
CA LYS A 83 -6.99 21.85 -31.43
C LYS A 83 -5.88 22.91 -31.52
N ARG A 84 -5.24 23.25 -30.39
CA ARG A 84 -3.95 23.95 -30.41
C ARG A 84 -2.85 22.90 -30.59
N MET A 85 -2.23 22.90 -31.77
CA MET A 85 -0.91 22.28 -31.95
C MET A 85 0.17 23.10 -31.22
N ALA A 86 1.37 22.54 -31.10
CA ALA A 86 2.52 23.06 -30.37
C ALA A 86 2.43 23.00 -28.83
N SER A 87 2.21 21.80 -28.30
CA SER A 87 2.95 21.37 -27.09
C SER A 87 4.39 21.04 -27.51
N MET A 88 5.39 21.41 -26.70
CA MET A 88 6.76 20.91 -26.89
C MET A 88 6.78 19.38 -26.78
N PRO A 89 7.73 18.68 -27.45
CA PRO A 89 7.92 17.25 -27.21
C PRO A 89 8.22 16.99 -25.73
N PRO A 90 7.88 15.79 -25.19
CA PRO A 90 8.36 15.40 -23.88
C PRO A 90 9.89 15.46 -23.83
N PRO A 91 10.51 15.77 -22.68
CA PRO A 91 11.96 15.80 -22.57
C PRO A 91 12.54 14.43 -22.96
N SER A 92 13.26 14.39 -24.08
CA SER A 92 13.69 13.15 -24.71
C SER A 92 14.79 12.47 -23.89
N ALA A 93 14.40 11.52 -23.06
CA ALA A 93 15.30 10.59 -22.39
C ALA A 93 15.86 9.58 -23.42
N ALA A 94 16.68 10.07 -24.35
CA ALA A 94 17.42 9.27 -25.32
C ALA A 94 18.63 8.61 -24.65
N GLY A 95 18.35 7.57 -23.88
CA GLY A 95 19.35 6.77 -23.14
C GLY A 95 18.65 5.61 -22.42
N ALA A 96 19.37 4.53 -22.12
CA ALA A 96 18.80 3.25 -21.67
C ALA A 96 18.09 3.27 -20.30
N ASP A 97 18.12 4.37 -19.56
CA ASP A 97 17.37 4.55 -18.30
C ASP A 97 15.88 4.90 -18.49
N SER A 98 15.45 5.27 -19.69
CA SER A 98 14.14 5.90 -19.92
C SER A 98 12.92 5.02 -19.66
N ASP A 99 13.07 3.69 -19.66
CA ASP A 99 11.97 2.75 -19.39
C ASP A 99 11.63 2.62 -17.90
N GLN A 100 12.53 3.03 -16.97
CA GLN A 100 12.31 2.82 -15.53
C GLN A 100 11.27 3.77 -14.90
N ILE A 101 10.97 4.90 -15.54
CA ILE A 101 9.92 5.85 -15.17
C ILE A 101 9.12 6.21 -16.43
N LEU A 102 7.92 5.66 -16.58
CA LEU A 102 7.04 6.03 -17.70
C LEU A 102 6.24 7.29 -17.35
N VAL A 103 5.88 8.08 -18.35
CA VAL A 103 5.06 9.29 -18.18
C VAL A 103 3.88 9.28 -19.15
N GLU A 104 2.67 9.11 -18.62
CA GLU A 104 1.42 9.30 -19.38
C GLU A 104 1.01 10.79 -19.30
N ALA A 105 0.60 11.39 -20.41
CA ALA A 105 0.15 12.78 -20.48
C ALA A 105 -1.31 12.88 -20.95
N ASN A 106 -2.23 13.17 -20.04
CA ASN A 106 -3.64 13.39 -20.35
C ASN A 106 -4.06 14.82 -19.92
N GLY A 107 -4.20 15.70 -20.90
CA GLY A 107 -4.53 17.12 -20.70
C GLY A 107 -3.54 17.83 -19.76
N PHE A 108 -4.06 18.40 -18.68
CA PHE A 108 -3.28 19.09 -17.64
C PHE A 108 -2.61 18.16 -16.62
N THR A 109 -2.72 16.83 -16.80
CA THR A 109 -2.19 15.81 -15.89
C THR A 109 -0.93 15.18 -16.45
N ARG A 110 0.03 14.85 -15.58
CA ARG A 110 1.09 13.87 -15.90
C ARG A 110 1.03 12.74 -14.88
N THR A 111 0.98 11.50 -15.36
CA THR A 111 1.05 10.30 -14.52
C THR A 111 2.46 9.75 -14.60
N LEU A 112 3.19 9.82 -13.48
CA LEU A 112 4.51 9.22 -13.32
C LEU A 112 4.33 7.77 -12.87
N ILE A 113 4.98 6.83 -13.55
CA ILE A 113 4.81 5.39 -13.32
C ILE A 113 6.16 4.77 -12.99
N LEU A 114 6.26 4.21 -11.79
CA LEU A 114 7.43 3.44 -11.36
C LEU A 114 7.42 2.10 -12.11
N ASN A 115 8.40 1.85 -12.98
CA ASN A 115 8.39 0.73 -13.92
C ASN A 115 9.62 -0.19 -13.74
N ARG A 116 9.73 -0.81 -12.57
CA ARG A 116 10.62 -1.95 -12.31
C ARG A 116 9.83 -3.12 -11.68
N PRO A 117 8.78 -3.65 -12.34
CA PRO A 117 7.86 -4.60 -11.69
C PRO A 117 8.53 -5.91 -11.26
N LYS A 118 9.63 -6.32 -11.91
CA LYS A 118 10.47 -7.47 -11.50
C LYS A 118 11.23 -7.24 -10.19
N GLN A 119 11.38 -5.98 -9.75
CA GLN A 119 11.97 -5.58 -8.47
C GLN A 119 10.94 -4.87 -7.58
N LEU A 120 9.64 -5.16 -7.75
CA LEU A 120 8.53 -4.53 -7.00
C LEU A 120 8.60 -2.98 -7.01
N ASN A 121 9.04 -2.43 -8.13
CA ASN A 121 9.23 -1.01 -8.39
C ASN A 121 10.21 -0.28 -7.44
N ALA A 122 11.16 -1.01 -6.84
CA ALA A 122 12.19 -0.44 -5.98
C ALA A 122 13.03 0.67 -6.68
N LEU A 123 13.27 1.78 -5.98
CA LEU A 123 13.85 2.99 -6.55
C LEU A 123 15.36 2.83 -6.82
N SER A 124 15.74 2.88 -8.09
CA SER A 124 17.14 3.02 -8.49
C SER A 124 17.59 4.50 -8.42
N SER A 125 18.91 4.74 -8.40
CA SER A 125 19.45 6.11 -8.53
C SER A 125 18.96 6.80 -9.82
N ALA A 126 18.83 6.04 -10.92
CA ALA A 126 18.26 6.52 -12.18
C ALA A 126 16.78 6.92 -12.05
N MET A 127 15.97 6.14 -11.33
CA MET A 127 14.57 6.49 -11.04
C MET A 127 14.46 7.75 -10.18
N ILE A 128 15.25 7.88 -9.11
CA ILE A 128 15.28 9.06 -8.24
C ILE A 128 15.64 10.31 -9.07
N MET A 129 16.70 10.23 -9.89
CA MET A 129 17.11 11.32 -10.77
C MET A 129 16.11 11.61 -11.90
N GLY A 130 15.39 10.60 -12.40
CA GLY A 130 14.30 10.75 -13.37
C GLY A 130 13.09 11.47 -12.76
N LEU A 131 12.70 11.09 -11.55
CA LEU A 131 11.63 11.75 -10.79
C LEU A 131 12.00 13.20 -10.44
N LEU A 132 13.22 13.46 -9.95
CA LEU A 132 13.71 14.82 -9.69
C LEU A 132 13.57 15.73 -10.92
N LYS A 133 13.95 15.23 -12.11
CA LYS A 133 13.77 15.94 -13.39
C LYS A 133 12.29 16.19 -13.68
N CYS A 134 11.43 15.17 -13.52
CA CYS A 134 9.99 15.28 -13.77
C CYS A 134 9.31 16.32 -12.86
N PHE A 135 9.48 16.21 -11.54
CA PHE A 135 8.88 17.16 -10.58
C PHE A 135 9.38 18.59 -10.85
N THR A 136 10.68 18.80 -10.99
CA THR A 136 11.28 20.14 -11.22
C THR A 136 10.83 20.77 -12.55
N ALA A 137 10.66 19.98 -13.60
CA ALA A 137 10.17 20.46 -14.90
C ALA A 137 8.67 20.76 -14.86
N TYR A 138 7.85 19.83 -14.37
CA TYR A 138 6.40 19.97 -14.35
C TYR A 138 5.88 20.98 -13.32
N GLU A 139 6.72 21.43 -12.38
CA GLU A 139 6.38 22.57 -11.52
C GLU A 139 6.36 23.88 -12.32
N LYS A 140 7.33 24.04 -13.21
CA LYS A 140 7.48 25.24 -14.07
C LYS A 140 6.56 25.21 -15.29
N ASP A 141 6.14 24.02 -15.74
CA ASP A 141 5.19 23.87 -16.86
C ASP A 141 3.78 24.36 -16.48
N ASN A 142 3.38 25.51 -17.01
CA ASN A 142 2.02 26.06 -16.84
C ASN A 142 0.92 25.16 -17.43
N GLY A 143 1.26 24.27 -18.37
CA GLY A 143 0.40 23.24 -18.95
C GLY A 143 0.22 21.99 -18.06
N VAL A 144 0.90 21.89 -16.92
CA VAL A 144 0.64 20.87 -15.89
C VAL A 144 0.03 21.49 -14.65
N LYS A 145 -1.10 20.93 -14.21
CA LYS A 145 -1.83 21.32 -12.99
C LYS A 145 -1.96 20.19 -11.96
N LEU A 146 -1.70 18.95 -12.35
CA LEU A 146 -1.80 17.75 -11.50
C LEU A 146 -0.68 16.76 -11.83
N LEU A 147 -0.02 16.24 -10.80
CA LEU A 147 0.80 15.02 -10.90
C LEU A 147 0.07 13.84 -10.25
N ILE A 148 0.14 12.68 -10.91
CA ILE A 148 -0.27 11.39 -10.35
C ILE A 148 0.97 10.50 -10.25
N MET A 149 1.13 9.77 -9.15
CA MET A 149 2.17 8.75 -8.98
C MET A 149 1.50 7.38 -8.83
N LYS A 150 1.96 6.38 -9.60
CA LYS A 150 1.52 4.98 -9.47
C LYS A 150 2.72 4.02 -9.70
N GLY A 151 2.65 2.82 -9.14
CA GLY A 151 3.52 1.72 -9.59
C GLY A 151 2.96 1.03 -10.83
N ASN A 152 3.82 0.31 -11.57
CA ASN A 152 3.37 -0.63 -12.59
C ASN A 152 3.10 -2.01 -11.97
N ARG A 153 1.98 -2.64 -12.37
CA ARG A 153 1.51 -3.96 -11.88
C ARG A 153 1.28 -4.00 -10.35
N ARG A 154 1.76 -5.04 -9.68
CA ARG A 154 1.33 -5.52 -8.35
C ARG A 154 2.01 -4.89 -7.12
N ALA A 155 2.73 -3.78 -7.30
CA ALA A 155 3.33 -3.03 -6.20
C ALA A 155 3.40 -1.55 -6.56
N PHE A 156 3.24 -0.66 -5.58
CA PHE A 156 3.52 0.75 -5.78
C PHE A 156 5.04 0.94 -5.82
N CYS A 157 5.71 0.63 -4.71
CA CYS A 157 7.17 0.60 -4.57
C CYS A 157 7.57 -0.07 -3.24
N ALA A 158 8.47 -1.06 -3.30
CA ALA A 158 8.95 -1.81 -2.13
C ALA A 158 10.16 -1.18 -1.39
N GLY A 159 10.62 0.02 -1.76
CA GLY A 159 11.74 0.72 -1.12
C GLY A 159 12.79 1.25 -2.09
N GLY A 160 13.91 1.76 -1.56
CA GLY A 160 15.10 2.02 -2.37
C GLY A 160 15.83 0.73 -2.76
N ASP A 161 16.59 0.74 -3.86
CA ASP A 161 17.47 -0.38 -4.25
C ASP A 161 18.75 -0.43 -3.39
N VAL A 162 18.56 -0.54 -2.07
CA VAL A 162 19.64 -0.58 -1.06
C VAL A 162 20.59 -1.76 -1.29
N ALA A 163 20.12 -2.83 -1.96
CA ALA A 163 20.96 -3.93 -2.39
C ALA A 163 21.99 -3.50 -3.46
N ALA A 164 21.65 -2.57 -4.36
CA ALA A 164 22.61 -1.97 -5.27
C ALA A 164 23.61 -1.05 -4.54
N VAL A 165 23.14 -0.31 -3.53
CA VAL A 165 24.01 0.52 -2.66
C VAL A 165 25.02 -0.35 -1.91
N VAL A 166 24.60 -1.41 -1.22
CA VAL A 166 25.54 -2.29 -0.49
C VAL A 166 26.55 -2.97 -1.42
N ARG A 167 26.14 -3.36 -2.62
CA ARG A 167 27.07 -3.89 -3.65
C ARG A 167 28.07 -2.85 -4.16
N SER A 168 27.76 -1.55 -4.12
CA SER A 168 28.69 -0.49 -4.53
C SER A 168 29.76 -0.19 -3.47
N ILE A 169 29.48 -0.42 -2.18
CA ILE A 169 30.41 -0.13 -1.07
C ILE A 169 31.74 -0.89 -1.22
N HIS A 170 31.71 -2.07 -1.84
CA HIS A 170 32.88 -2.90 -2.18
C HIS A 170 33.82 -2.28 -3.24
N LYS A 171 33.59 -1.02 -3.62
CA LYS A 171 34.47 -0.18 -4.45
C LYS A 171 35.00 1.03 -3.65
N ASP A 172 35.16 0.86 -2.33
CA ASP A 172 35.70 1.83 -1.34
C ASP A 172 35.04 3.22 -1.34
N SER A 173 33.79 3.31 -1.82
CA SER A 173 33.07 4.57 -2.00
C SER A 173 31.72 4.56 -1.29
N TRP A 174 31.75 4.76 0.03
CA TRP A 174 30.57 5.09 0.84
C TRP A 174 29.82 6.33 0.29
N LYS A 175 30.55 7.21 -0.42
CA LYS A 175 30.02 8.39 -1.11
C LYS A 175 28.90 8.04 -2.08
N TYR A 176 28.96 6.89 -2.79
CA TYR A 176 27.87 6.47 -3.68
C TYR A 176 26.55 6.26 -2.91
N GLY A 177 26.61 5.67 -1.71
CA GLY A 177 25.45 5.54 -0.83
C GLY A 177 24.97 6.89 -0.30
N ALA A 178 25.90 7.76 0.11
CA ALA A 178 25.55 9.12 0.53
C ALA A 178 24.90 9.94 -0.60
N ASP A 179 25.38 9.82 -1.84
CA ASP A 179 24.80 10.48 -3.02
C ASP A 179 23.43 9.91 -3.39
N PHE A 180 23.20 8.59 -3.21
CA PHE A 180 21.89 7.97 -3.35
C PHE A 180 20.88 8.60 -2.38
N PHE A 181 21.15 8.55 -1.07
CA PHE A 181 20.26 9.11 -0.04
C PHE A 181 20.11 10.63 -0.16
N ARG A 182 21.18 11.36 -0.51
CA ARG A 182 21.13 12.81 -0.77
C ARG A 182 20.12 13.17 -1.86
N ASN A 183 20.10 12.41 -2.95
CA ASN A 183 19.19 12.67 -4.05
C ASN A 183 17.77 12.16 -3.74
N GLU A 184 17.62 11.07 -2.97
CA GLU A 184 16.32 10.61 -2.48
C GLU A 184 15.68 11.61 -1.52
N PHE A 185 16.41 12.12 -0.53
CA PHE A 185 15.90 13.10 0.43
C PHE A 185 15.57 14.45 -0.23
N LEU A 186 16.35 14.85 -1.25
CA LEU A 186 16.01 16.00 -2.10
C LEU A 186 14.69 15.79 -2.85
N LEU A 187 14.44 14.58 -3.34
CA LEU A 187 13.17 14.23 -3.98
C LEU A 187 12.01 14.22 -2.98
N ASN A 188 12.19 13.64 -1.79
CA ASN A 188 11.18 13.64 -0.73
C ASN A 188 10.82 15.08 -0.33
N TYR A 189 11.82 15.96 -0.16
CA TYR A 189 11.62 17.38 0.14
C TYR A 189 10.85 18.09 -0.97
N ILE A 190 11.24 17.92 -2.25
CA ILE A 190 10.53 18.53 -3.39
C ILE A 190 9.07 18.07 -3.47
N ILE A 191 8.78 16.81 -3.14
CA ILE A 191 7.40 16.29 -3.06
C ILE A 191 6.63 16.92 -1.88
N ALA A 192 7.27 17.05 -0.71
CA ALA A 192 6.69 17.66 0.49
C ALA A 192 6.38 19.16 0.32
N THR A 193 7.19 19.89 -0.43
CA THR A 193 7.01 21.33 -0.70
C THR A 193 6.37 21.64 -2.05
N TYR A 194 5.83 20.64 -2.75
CA TYR A 194 5.42 20.80 -4.16
C TYR A 194 4.25 21.76 -4.32
N THR A 195 4.40 22.78 -5.17
CA THR A 195 3.40 23.86 -5.31
C THR A 195 2.10 23.43 -6.01
N LYS A 196 2.08 22.24 -6.62
CA LYS A 196 0.93 21.68 -7.35
C LYS A 196 0.37 20.45 -6.66
N PRO A 197 -0.95 20.16 -6.79
CA PRO A 197 -1.50 18.89 -6.33
C PRO A 197 -0.74 17.68 -6.90
N GLN A 198 -0.31 16.81 -6.00
CA GLN A 198 0.18 15.47 -6.29
C GLN A 198 -0.80 14.45 -5.68
N VAL A 199 -1.05 13.35 -6.41
CA VAL A 199 -1.89 12.22 -5.98
C VAL A 199 -1.11 10.92 -6.07
N SER A 200 -0.89 10.26 -4.94
CA SER A 200 -0.28 8.92 -4.85
C SER A 200 -1.34 7.83 -4.88
N LEU A 201 -1.23 6.88 -5.81
CA LEU A 201 -2.14 5.74 -5.98
C LEU A 201 -1.50 4.45 -5.46
N LEU A 202 -1.72 4.15 -4.18
CA LEU A 202 -0.94 3.25 -3.32
C LEU A 202 -1.26 1.75 -3.49
N THR A 203 -1.41 1.27 -4.71
CA THR A 203 -1.84 -0.13 -4.97
C THR A 203 -0.70 -1.13 -4.78
N GLY A 204 -0.93 -2.18 -3.98
CA GLY A 204 0.10 -3.14 -3.60
C GLY A 204 1.06 -2.61 -2.52
N ILE A 205 2.30 -3.11 -2.54
CA ILE A 205 3.34 -2.79 -1.55
C ILE A 205 3.78 -1.32 -1.61
N VAL A 206 3.84 -0.66 -0.45
CA VAL A 206 4.37 0.70 -0.22
C VAL A 206 5.34 0.66 0.97
N MET A 207 6.65 0.57 0.73
CA MET A 207 7.64 0.47 1.82
C MET A 207 8.85 1.39 1.60
N GLY A 208 9.50 1.85 2.67
CA GLY A 208 10.74 2.64 2.63
C GLY A 208 10.68 3.85 1.69
N GLY A 209 11.63 3.96 0.76
CA GLY A 209 11.62 4.96 -0.32
C GLY A 209 10.31 5.06 -1.11
N GLY A 210 9.52 3.98 -1.19
CA GLY A 210 8.15 3.98 -1.72
C GLY A 210 7.17 4.83 -0.91
N ALA A 211 7.30 4.85 0.42
CA ALA A 211 6.63 5.82 1.28
C ALA A 211 7.19 7.24 1.03
N GLY A 212 8.51 7.38 0.87
CA GLY A 212 9.19 8.64 0.58
C GLY A 212 8.74 9.35 -0.71
N VAL A 213 8.41 8.61 -1.77
CA VAL A 213 7.89 9.20 -3.02
C VAL A 213 6.37 9.32 -3.05
N SER A 214 5.68 9.12 -1.92
CA SER A 214 4.21 9.06 -1.90
C SER A 214 3.51 9.71 -0.70
N LEU A 215 4.01 9.57 0.53
CA LEU A 215 3.33 10.01 1.75
C LEU A 215 3.47 11.50 2.05
N HIS A 216 4.48 12.16 1.48
CA HIS A 216 4.58 13.62 1.44
C HIS A 216 3.62 14.25 0.43
N GLY A 217 3.02 13.44 -0.45
CA GLY A 217 2.04 13.86 -1.43
C GLY A 217 0.72 14.34 -0.83
N ARG A 218 0.12 15.37 -1.45
CA ARG A 218 -1.10 16.02 -0.94
C ARG A 218 -2.27 15.05 -0.79
N PHE A 219 -2.44 14.13 -1.74
CA PHE A 219 -3.47 13.10 -1.70
C PHE A 219 -2.84 11.71 -1.81
N ARG A 220 -3.34 10.79 -0.99
CA ARG A 220 -2.80 9.44 -0.78
C ARG A 220 -3.98 8.48 -0.80
N VAL A 221 -4.09 7.68 -1.85
CA VAL A 221 -5.26 6.85 -2.15
C VAL A 221 -4.86 5.39 -1.98
N ALA A 222 -5.25 4.80 -0.86
CA ALA A 222 -5.10 3.37 -0.60
C ALA A 222 -6.14 2.54 -1.39
N THR A 223 -5.83 1.26 -1.53
CA THR A 223 -6.72 0.22 -2.06
C THR A 223 -6.77 -0.96 -1.09
N ASP A 224 -7.72 -1.85 -1.29
CA ASP A 224 -7.88 -3.11 -0.55
C ASP A 224 -6.58 -3.93 -0.49
N ASN A 225 -5.79 -3.95 -1.58
CA ASN A 225 -4.48 -4.61 -1.62
C ASN A 225 -3.27 -3.73 -1.23
N THR A 226 -3.45 -2.57 -0.59
CA THR A 226 -2.34 -1.75 -0.10
C THR A 226 -1.67 -2.44 1.10
N VAL A 227 -0.35 -2.60 1.06
CA VAL A 227 0.44 -3.08 2.21
C VAL A 227 1.58 -2.09 2.49
N PHE A 228 1.47 -1.36 3.60
CA PHE A 228 2.46 -0.40 4.04
C PHE A 228 3.35 -0.94 5.17
N ALA A 229 4.63 -0.60 5.17
CA ALA A 229 5.54 -0.79 6.32
C ALA A 229 6.79 0.10 6.20
N MET A 230 7.48 0.31 7.32
CA MET A 230 8.83 0.88 7.38
C MET A 230 9.81 -0.17 7.97
N PRO A 231 10.31 -1.13 7.16
CA PRO A 231 11.07 -2.30 7.62
C PRO A 231 12.57 -2.03 7.85
N GLU A 232 13.03 -0.77 7.82
CA GLU A 232 14.44 -0.39 7.81
C GLU A 232 15.22 -0.91 9.03
N THR A 233 14.58 -1.02 10.19
CA THR A 233 15.18 -1.54 11.43
C THR A 233 15.64 -3.00 11.29
N ALA A 234 14.93 -3.81 10.49
CA ALA A 234 15.32 -5.19 10.20
C ALA A 234 16.54 -5.29 9.26
N LEU A 235 16.94 -4.19 8.61
CA LEU A 235 18.14 -4.08 7.76
C LEU A 235 19.31 -3.41 8.48
N GLY A 236 19.16 -3.02 9.75
CA GLY A 236 20.15 -2.22 10.49
C GLY A 236 20.19 -0.74 10.10
N LEU A 237 19.15 -0.26 9.41
CA LEU A 237 18.91 1.16 9.10
C LEU A 237 17.83 1.70 10.07
N PHE A 238 17.41 2.95 9.90
CA PHE A 238 16.29 3.57 10.60
C PHE A 238 15.25 4.05 9.58
N PRO A 239 13.96 4.19 9.93
CA PRO A 239 12.95 4.78 9.05
C PRO A 239 13.35 6.22 8.63
N ASP A 240 13.87 6.33 7.42
CA ASP A 240 14.47 7.53 6.85
C ASP A 240 13.43 8.25 5.95
N ILE A 241 13.82 8.83 4.81
CA ILE A 241 12.93 9.46 3.79
C ILE A 241 11.84 10.45 4.30
N GLY A 242 11.97 10.96 5.53
CA GLY A 242 10.95 11.78 6.20
C GLY A 242 9.88 11.00 6.98
N ALA A 243 10.07 9.71 7.25
CA ALA A 243 9.19 8.91 8.12
C ALA A 243 9.14 9.44 9.55
N SER A 244 10.26 9.97 10.06
CA SER A 244 10.27 10.73 11.33
C SER A 244 9.33 11.94 11.34
N TYR A 245 8.95 12.50 10.17
CA TYR A 245 7.93 13.54 10.06
C TYR A 245 6.51 12.95 10.03
N PHE A 246 6.21 11.97 9.16
CA PHE A 246 4.84 11.47 9.02
C PHE A 246 4.41 10.49 10.13
N LEU A 247 5.32 9.67 10.66
CA LEU A 247 5.00 8.73 11.76
C LEU A 247 4.78 9.47 13.09
N SER A 248 5.55 10.51 13.40
CA SER A 248 5.37 11.35 14.60
C SER A 248 4.08 12.20 14.61
N ARG A 249 3.23 12.04 13.60
CA ARG A 249 1.92 12.68 13.45
C ARG A 249 0.75 11.69 13.48
N LEU A 250 1.03 10.40 13.69
CA LEU A 250 -0.01 9.39 13.90
C LEU A 250 -0.54 9.44 15.35
N PRO A 251 -1.73 8.88 15.65
CA PRO A 251 -2.31 8.97 16.98
C PRO A 251 -1.49 8.25 18.07
N GLY A 252 -1.19 8.96 19.17
CA GLY A 252 -0.46 8.40 20.31
C GLY A 252 0.94 7.92 19.93
N PHE A 253 1.36 6.77 20.46
CA PHE A 253 2.67 6.16 20.18
C PHE A 253 2.64 5.17 18.98
N TYR A 254 1.64 5.27 18.11
CA TYR A 254 1.48 4.34 16.99
C TYR A 254 2.57 4.54 15.92
N GLY A 255 3.07 5.78 15.77
CA GLY A 255 4.21 6.07 14.89
C GLY A 255 5.48 5.34 15.31
N GLU A 256 5.80 5.36 16.60
CA GLU A 256 6.94 4.68 17.19
C GLU A 256 6.81 3.16 17.12
N TYR A 257 5.61 2.62 17.34
CA TYR A 257 5.34 1.19 17.13
C TYR A 257 5.64 0.76 15.68
N VAL A 258 5.08 1.48 14.70
CA VAL A 258 5.29 1.19 13.27
C VAL A 258 6.77 1.36 12.87
N ALA A 259 7.43 2.42 13.36
CA ALA A 259 8.84 2.71 13.10
C ALA A 259 9.80 1.64 13.66
N LEU A 260 9.57 1.18 14.90
CA LEU A 260 10.49 0.28 15.59
C LEU A 260 10.25 -1.19 15.20
N ALA A 261 8.99 -1.61 15.14
CA ALA A 261 8.63 -3.01 14.86
C ALA A 261 8.59 -3.35 13.37
N GLY A 262 8.67 -2.37 12.47
CA GLY A 262 8.48 -2.57 11.02
C GLY A 262 7.08 -3.12 10.70
N ALA A 263 6.07 -2.72 11.49
CA ALA A 263 4.73 -3.28 11.42
C ALA A 263 4.09 -3.05 10.04
N ARG A 264 3.35 -4.06 9.56
CA ARG A 264 2.57 -3.97 8.32
C ARG A 264 1.19 -3.40 8.63
N LEU A 265 0.75 -2.45 7.81
CA LEU A 265 -0.60 -1.88 7.83
C LEU A 265 -1.30 -2.18 6.49
N ASP A 266 -2.58 -2.53 6.54
CA ASP A 266 -3.43 -2.58 5.35
C ASP A 266 -3.94 -1.18 4.91
N GLY A 267 -4.62 -1.10 3.76
CA GLY A 267 -5.15 0.16 3.22
C GLY A 267 -6.23 0.83 4.07
N GLY A 268 -6.97 0.06 4.88
CA GLY A 268 -7.96 0.54 5.84
C GLY A 268 -7.30 1.06 7.13
N GLU A 269 -6.30 0.36 7.66
CA GLU A 269 -5.46 0.83 8.77
C GLU A 269 -4.73 2.12 8.41
N MET A 270 -4.15 2.21 7.20
CA MET A 270 -3.56 3.44 6.68
C MET A 270 -4.55 4.61 6.67
N LEU A 271 -5.82 4.38 6.31
CA LEU A 271 -6.85 5.42 6.36
C LEU A 271 -7.20 5.79 7.82
N ALA A 272 -7.36 4.81 8.69
CA ALA A 272 -7.74 5.00 10.09
C ALA A 272 -6.70 5.78 10.91
N CYS A 273 -5.40 5.58 10.64
CA CYS A 273 -4.32 6.35 11.29
C CYS A 273 -3.94 7.66 10.55
N GLY A 274 -4.44 7.90 9.33
CA GLY A 274 -4.21 9.12 8.56
C GLY A 274 -3.02 9.10 7.58
N LEU A 275 -2.31 7.96 7.46
CA LEU A 275 -1.29 7.75 6.43
C LEU A 275 -1.90 7.84 5.02
N ALA A 276 -3.09 7.27 4.81
CA ALA A 276 -3.90 7.48 3.61
C ALA A 276 -4.93 8.60 3.84
N THR A 277 -5.26 9.33 2.77
CA THR A 277 -6.33 10.34 2.76
C THR A 277 -7.68 9.80 2.29
N HIS A 278 -7.64 8.73 1.49
CA HIS A 278 -8.79 8.12 0.82
C HIS A 278 -8.51 6.63 0.66
N PHE A 279 -9.57 5.83 0.62
CA PHE A 279 -9.55 4.41 0.28
C PHE A 279 -10.57 4.15 -0.84
N VAL A 280 -10.23 3.31 -1.81
CA VAL A 280 -11.15 2.83 -2.86
C VAL A 280 -10.82 1.38 -3.22
N HIS A 281 -11.82 0.58 -3.57
CA HIS A 281 -11.55 -0.80 -4.01
C HIS A 281 -10.76 -0.84 -5.33
N SER A 282 -9.78 -1.75 -5.43
CA SER A 282 -8.98 -1.97 -6.65
C SER A 282 -9.85 -2.22 -7.88
N ASN A 283 -10.89 -3.05 -7.72
CA ASN A 283 -11.88 -3.36 -8.75
C ASN A 283 -12.54 -2.12 -9.39
N ILE A 284 -12.91 -1.14 -8.56
CA ILE A 284 -13.53 0.12 -9.02
C ILE A 284 -12.53 0.96 -9.82
N ARG A 285 -11.24 0.88 -9.49
CA ARG A 285 -10.17 1.56 -10.23
C ARG A 285 -9.85 0.88 -11.56
N GLU A 286 -9.78 -0.45 -11.60
CA GLU A 286 -9.58 -1.21 -12.84
C GLU A 286 -10.74 -1.03 -13.82
N GLY A 287 -11.97 -0.95 -13.31
CA GLY A 287 -13.17 -0.68 -14.10
C GLY A 287 -13.15 0.67 -14.84
N ARG A 288 -12.23 1.58 -14.47
CA ARG A 288 -12.03 2.86 -15.16
C ARG A 288 -11.22 2.73 -16.46
N THR A 289 -10.44 1.67 -16.61
CA THR A 289 -9.68 1.32 -17.83
C THR A 289 -10.39 0.28 -18.70
N GLN A 290 -11.49 -0.29 -18.22
CA GLN A 290 -12.28 -1.32 -18.88
C GLN A 290 -13.51 -0.72 -19.58
N THR A 291 -14.02 -1.43 -20.60
CA THR A 291 -15.38 -1.21 -21.10
C THR A 291 -16.41 -1.76 -20.12
N VAL A 292 -17.67 -1.31 -20.25
CA VAL A 292 -18.79 -1.86 -19.47
C VAL A 292 -18.95 -3.38 -19.64
N GLY A 293 -18.52 -3.94 -20.78
CA GLY A 293 -18.58 -5.38 -21.02
C GLY A 293 -17.56 -6.17 -20.21
N GLU A 294 -16.32 -5.68 -20.14
CA GLU A 294 -15.25 -6.28 -19.34
C GLU A 294 -15.53 -6.17 -17.83
N CYS A 295 -16.10 -5.03 -17.38
CA CYS A 295 -16.58 -4.87 -16.01
C CYS A 295 -17.63 -5.93 -15.68
N LEU A 296 -18.69 -6.04 -16.49
CA LEU A 296 -19.77 -7.01 -16.30
C LEU A 296 -19.28 -8.46 -16.37
N GLN A 297 -18.29 -8.78 -17.21
CA GLN A 297 -17.67 -10.11 -17.26
C GLN A 297 -16.95 -10.45 -15.95
N ARG A 298 -16.16 -9.52 -15.39
CA ARG A 298 -15.50 -9.74 -14.09
C ARG A 298 -16.52 -9.82 -12.95
N GLU A 299 -17.50 -8.92 -12.92
CA GLU A 299 -18.59 -8.92 -11.93
C GLU A 299 -19.41 -10.22 -11.98
N TYR A 300 -19.66 -10.76 -13.18
CA TYR A 300 -20.35 -12.05 -13.35
C TYR A 300 -19.56 -13.23 -12.78
N ARG A 301 -18.23 -13.27 -12.95
CA ARG A 301 -17.39 -14.30 -12.31
C ARG A 301 -17.48 -14.22 -10.79
N MET A 302 -17.39 -13.02 -10.22
CA MET A 302 -17.58 -12.81 -8.78
C MET A 302 -18.94 -13.33 -8.33
N VAL A 303 -20.02 -12.98 -9.05
CA VAL A 303 -21.37 -13.48 -8.77
C VAL A 303 -21.45 -15.01 -8.88
N CYS A 304 -20.84 -15.64 -9.87
CA CYS A 304 -20.81 -17.10 -10.01
C CYS A 304 -20.12 -17.78 -8.80
N HIS A 305 -18.99 -17.25 -8.33
CA HIS A 305 -18.31 -17.75 -7.13
C HIS A 305 -19.16 -17.55 -5.86
N VAL A 306 -19.85 -16.40 -5.73
CA VAL A 306 -20.82 -16.16 -4.63
C VAL A 306 -22.03 -17.12 -4.71
N MET A 307 -22.53 -17.45 -5.90
CA MET A 307 -23.66 -18.38 -6.08
C MET A 307 -23.27 -19.84 -5.81
N ARG A 308 -22.04 -20.26 -6.17
CA ARG A 308 -21.50 -21.57 -5.79
C ARG A 308 -21.32 -21.67 -4.29
N GLY A 309 -20.82 -20.60 -3.68
CA GLY A 309 -20.60 -20.51 -2.23
C GLY A 309 -19.38 -21.27 -1.74
N ASP A 310 -18.46 -21.62 -2.65
CA ASP A 310 -17.25 -22.44 -2.40
C ASP A 310 -16.29 -21.79 -1.39
N PHE A 311 -16.28 -20.44 -1.31
CA PHE A 311 -15.39 -19.66 -0.42
C PHE A 311 -16.11 -18.98 0.75
N SER A 312 -17.34 -18.50 0.53
CA SER A 312 -18.21 -17.99 1.58
C SER A 312 -19.67 -18.18 1.18
N ARG A 313 -20.53 -18.41 2.18
CA ARG A 313 -21.99 -18.48 2.02
C ARG A 313 -22.69 -17.24 2.59
N ASP A 314 -21.94 -16.16 2.83
CA ASP A 314 -22.45 -14.93 3.45
C ASP A 314 -23.53 -14.24 2.62
N PHE A 315 -23.57 -14.41 1.29
CA PHE A 315 -24.72 -13.95 0.51
C PHE A 315 -26.02 -14.66 0.92
N PHE A 316 -25.99 -15.98 1.09
CA PHE A 316 -27.13 -16.77 1.53
C PHE A 316 -27.51 -16.47 2.98
N GLU A 317 -26.53 -16.33 3.88
CA GLU A 317 -26.77 -15.96 5.29
C GLU A 317 -27.29 -14.52 5.43
N GLY A 318 -26.81 -13.59 4.59
CA GLY A 318 -27.31 -12.22 4.51
C GLY A 318 -28.75 -12.17 4.00
N CYS A 319 -29.07 -12.92 2.94
CA CYS A 319 -30.44 -13.11 2.49
C CYS A 319 -31.32 -13.74 3.58
N ARG A 320 -30.83 -14.75 4.31
CA ARG A 320 -31.54 -15.35 5.44
C ARG A 320 -31.86 -14.30 6.52
N ALA A 321 -30.83 -13.64 7.05
CA ALA A 321 -30.95 -12.71 8.18
C ALA A 321 -31.73 -11.43 7.85
N ILE A 322 -31.70 -10.96 6.59
CA ILE A 322 -32.28 -9.67 6.20
C ILE A 322 -33.61 -9.82 5.44
N LEU A 323 -33.78 -10.86 4.61
CA LEU A 323 -34.92 -10.98 3.68
C LEU A 323 -35.88 -12.12 4.03
N ILE A 324 -35.37 -13.27 4.51
CA ILE A 324 -36.18 -14.46 4.79
C ILE A 324 -36.66 -14.45 6.26
N ASP A 325 -35.75 -14.74 7.20
CA ASP A 325 -36.03 -14.85 8.64
C ASP A 325 -36.16 -13.47 9.30
N LYS A 326 -35.47 -12.46 8.72
CA LYS A 326 -35.51 -11.04 9.11
C LYS A 326 -35.03 -10.77 10.55
N ASP A 327 -34.26 -11.69 11.13
CA ASP A 327 -33.69 -11.58 12.49
C ASP A 327 -32.64 -10.45 12.64
N ARG A 328 -32.10 -9.95 11.51
CA ARG A 328 -31.02 -8.95 11.43
C ARG A 328 -29.75 -9.37 12.19
N ASN A 329 -29.53 -10.66 12.37
CA ASN A 329 -28.43 -11.25 13.13
C ASN A 329 -27.65 -12.26 12.27
N PRO A 330 -26.98 -11.81 11.19
CA PRO A 330 -26.24 -12.68 10.29
C PRO A 330 -24.99 -13.27 10.96
N LYS A 331 -24.75 -14.55 10.72
CA LYS A 331 -23.63 -15.35 11.25
C LYS A 331 -22.55 -15.51 10.19
N TRP A 332 -21.84 -14.42 9.90
CA TRP A 332 -20.82 -14.39 8.84
C TRP A 332 -19.74 -15.45 9.02
N MET A 333 -19.25 -16.02 7.90
CA MET A 333 -18.20 -17.02 7.85
C MET A 333 -17.15 -16.67 6.77
N PRO A 334 -15.97 -16.16 7.16
CA PRO A 334 -15.47 -16.02 8.54
C PRO A 334 -16.14 -14.87 9.32
N PRO A 335 -16.25 -14.97 10.66
CA PRO A 335 -16.91 -13.96 11.50
C PRO A 335 -16.08 -12.67 11.71
N ARG A 336 -14.90 -12.56 11.08
CA ARG A 336 -13.95 -11.45 11.24
C ARG A 336 -13.14 -11.20 9.97
N LEU A 337 -12.70 -9.96 9.77
CA LEU A 337 -11.93 -9.57 8.58
C LEU A 337 -10.52 -10.17 8.61
N GLU A 338 -9.90 -10.28 9.79
CA GLU A 338 -8.56 -10.88 9.99
C GLU A 338 -8.46 -12.35 9.58
N GLN A 339 -9.60 -12.99 9.28
CA GLN A 339 -9.73 -14.39 8.88
C GLN A 339 -10.08 -14.54 7.38
N VAL A 340 -10.24 -13.44 6.64
CA VAL A 340 -10.37 -13.45 5.19
C VAL A 340 -8.95 -13.48 4.60
N HIS A 341 -8.66 -14.46 3.74
CA HIS A 341 -7.35 -14.62 3.12
C HIS A 341 -7.33 -14.10 1.68
N ASP A 342 -6.24 -13.44 1.29
CA ASP A 342 -6.03 -12.90 -0.07
C ASP A 342 -6.31 -13.94 -1.16
N GLU A 343 -5.90 -15.20 -0.95
CA GLU A 343 -6.12 -16.29 -1.91
C GLU A 343 -7.60 -16.62 -2.12
N ALA A 344 -8.45 -16.44 -1.12
CA ALA A 344 -9.91 -16.59 -1.24
C ALA A 344 -10.54 -15.36 -1.92
N VAL A 345 -9.97 -14.17 -1.73
CA VAL A 345 -10.42 -12.92 -2.39
C VAL A 345 -10.07 -12.96 -3.88
N GLU A 346 -8.83 -13.27 -4.23
CA GLU A 346 -8.34 -13.37 -5.62
C GLU A 346 -9.13 -14.42 -6.44
N GLN A 347 -9.57 -15.50 -5.80
CA GLN A 347 -10.39 -16.52 -6.46
C GLN A 347 -11.74 -16.00 -6.97
N TYR A 348 -12.36 -14.98 -6.37
CA TYR A 348 -13.60 -14.38 -6.90
C TYR A 348 -13.44 -13.74 -8.30
N PHE A 349 -12.22 -13.40 -8.73
CA PHE A 349 -11.95 -12.80 -10.04
C PHE A 349 -11.53 -13.84 -11.09
N SER A 350 -11.23 -15.07 -10.65
CA SER A 350 -10.89 -16.20 -11.51
C SER A 350 -12.07 -16.64 -12.38
N ARG A 351 -11.79 -17.32 -13.49
CA ARG A 351 -12.84 -18.03 -14.23
C ARG A 351 -13.33 -19.23 -13.43
N ILE A 352 -14.61 -19.56 -13.60
CA ILE A 352 -15.18 -20.80 -13.07
C ILE A 352 -14.52 -21.99 -13.78
N ASP A 353 -13.89 -22.87 -13.02
CA ASP A 353 -13.36 -24.14 -13.52
C ASP A 353 -14.47 -25.21 -13.50
N ASP A 354 -15.36 -25.10 -14.48
CA ASP A 354 -16.47 -26.01 -14.68
C ASP A 354 -16.68 -26.24 -16.20
N PRO A 355 -16.43 -27.45 -16.72
CA PRO A 355 -16.57 -27.75 -18.15
C PRO A 355 -17.99 -27.59 -18.72
N GLN A 356 -19.01 -27.39 -17.88
CA GLN A 356 -20.39 -27.16 -18.30
C GLN A 356 -20.81 -25.68 -18.20
N TRP A 357 -19.90 -24.77 -17.81
CA TRP A 357 -20.20 -23.35 -17.60
C TRP A 357 -19.46 -22.42 -18.55
N GLU A 358 -20.15 -21.40 -19.06
CA GLU A 358 -19.54 -20.35 -19.88
C GLU A 358 -19.35 -19.03 -19.10
N ASP A 359 -18.31 -18.29 -19.47
CA ASP A 359 -18.06 -16.90 -19.07
C ASP A 359 -19.13 -15.97 -19.68
N LEU A 360 -19.31 -14.73 -19.19
CA LEU A 360 -20.42 -13.87 -19.66
C LEU A 360 -20.25 -13.44 -21.12
N ASN A 361 -20.90 -14.17 -22.03
CA ASN A 361 -20.92 -13.91 -23.46
C ASN A 361 -21.90 -12.76 -23.81
N LEU A 362 -21.36 -11.55 -23.93
CA LEU A 362 -22.13 -10.34 -24.24
C LEU A 362 -22.32 -10.14 -25.76
N PRO A 363 -23.53 -9.79 -26.24
CA PRO A 363 -23.79 -9.67 -27.67
C PRO A 363 -23.17 -8.41 -28.28
N THR A 364 -22.51 -8.56 -29.44
CA THR A 364 -21.93 -7.46 -30.22
C THR A 364 -22.99 -6.42 -30.62
N ARG A 365 -22.89 -5.20 -30.11
CA ARG A 365 -23.81 -4.09 -30.44
C ARG A 365 -23.05 -2.95 -31.15
N ARG A 366 -23.54 -2.53 -32.32
CA ARG A 366 -23.06 -1.32 -33.00
C ARG A 366 -23.47 -0.08 -32.20
N SER A 367 -22.51 0.66 -31.67
CA SER A 367 -22.78 1.91 -30.97
C SER A 367 -23.31 2.97 -31.94
N HIS A 368 -24.45 3.57 -31.59
CA HIS A 368 -24.99 4.71 -32.34
C HIS A 368 -24.25 5.98 -31.90
N GLY A 369 -23.09 6.23 -32.50
CA GLY A 369 -22.26 7.43 -32.30
C GLY A 369 -21.57 7.58 -30.94
N ARG A 370 -21.87 6.72 -29.95
CA ARG A 370 -21.19 6.68 -28.65
C ARG A 370 -20.08 5.63 -28.64
N ASN A 371 -18.84 6.02 -28.96
CA ASN A 371 -17.69 5.20 -28.60
C ASN A 371 -17.65 5.00 -27.07
N ILE A 372 -17.83 3.75 -26.65
CA ILE A 372 -17.57 3.29 -25.29
C ILE A 372 -16.13 2.76 -25.24
N GLU A 373 -15.21 3.59 -25.73
CA GLU A 373 -13.77 3.41 -25.54
C GLU A 373 -13.39 3.82 -24.11
N SER A 374 -12.32 3.24 -23.58
CA SER A 374 -11.78 3.61 -22.26
C SER A 374 -11.44 5.11 -22.23
N LYS A 375 -12.09 5.86 -21.33
CA LYS A 375 -11.96 7.33 -21.26
C LYS A 375 -10.74 7.82 -20.45
N LEU A 376 -9.56 7.25 -20.72
CA LEU A 376 -8.27 7.63 -20.11
C LEU A 376 -7.14 7.58 -21.15
#